data_AF-A0A392R0K2-F1
#
_entry.id   AF-A0A392R0K2-F1
#
_cell.length_a   1.000
_cell.length_b   1.000
_cell.length_c   1.000
_cell.angle_alpha   90.00
_cell.angle_beta   90.00
_cell.angle_gamma   90.00
#
_symmetry.space_group_name_H-M   'P 1'
#
loop_
_entity.id
_entity.type
_entity.pdbx_description
1 polymer ?
#
loop_
_entity_poly.entity_id
_entity_poly.type
_entity_poly.pdbx_seq_one_letter_code
_entity_poly.pdbx_strand_id
1 'polypeptide(L)'
;MSRFPLKQLTSLSISYQTTFPANGLRAFSQKITTLTSLTCSNIYSRDLNPSDLFLIAECFPLLEQLDLSYSSGCKNYGSYVDGVEALSIALIKLRK
;
A
#
# COMPACT_ATOMS: atom_id res chain seq x y z
N MET A 1 -5.44 25.30 -5.60
CA MET A 1 -6.34 24.30 -4.99
C MET A 1 -6.59 23.17 -5.99
N SER A 2 -6.62 21.91 -5.53
CA SER A 2 -6.94 20.75 -6.39
C SER A 2 -8.32 20.89 -7.00
N ARG A 3 -8.46 20.69 -8.32
CA ARG A 3 -9.74 20.69 -9.03
C ARG A 3 -10.59 19.43 -8.81
N PHE A 4 -10.01 18.40 -8.18
CA PHE A 4 -10.69 17.15 -7.87
C PHE A 4 -10.90 17.05 -6.36
N PRO A 5 -12.14 17.18 -5.86
CA PRO A 5 -12.46 17.01 -4.46
C PRO A 5 -12.46 15.51 -4.12
N LEU A 6 -11.28 14.95 -3.93
CA LEU A 6 -11.09 13.53 -3.60
C LEU A 6 -11.46 13.17 -2.13
N LYS A 7 -12.21 14.03 -1.43
CA LYS A 7 -12.50 13.87 0.01
C LYS A 7 -13.19 12.54 0.38
N GLN A 8 -13.80 11.87 -0.59
CA GLN A 8 -14.52 10.61 -0.41
C GLN A 8 -13.85 9.41 -1.10
N LEU A 9 -12.57 9.52 -1.47
CA LEU A 9 -11.89 8.40 -2.13
C LEU A 9 -11.62 7.27 -1.14
N THR A 10 -12.32 6.15 -1.30
CA THR A 10 -12.17 4.95 -0.46
C THR A 10 -11.28 3.89 -1.10
N SER A 11 -11.12 3.89 -2.43
CA SER A 11 -10.31 2.91 -3.15
C SER A 11 -9.34 3.56 -4.13
N LEU A 12 -8.12 3.03 -4.20
CA LEU A 12 -7.05 3.47 -5.10
C LEU A 12 -6.38 2.24 -5.72
N SER A 13 -6.21 2.24 -7.03
CA SER A 13 -5.39 1.24 -7.74
C SER A 13 -4.18 1.90 -8.38
N ILE A 14 -3.00 1.38 -8.05
CA ILE A 14 -1.70 1.78 -8.61
C ILE A 14 -1.00 0.56 -9.21
N SER A 15 -1.75 -0.19 -10.01
CA SER A 15 -1.26 -1.42 -10.61
C SER A 15 -0.29 -1.16 -11.78
N TYR A 16 0.49 -2.17 -12.16
CA TYR A 16 1.41 -2.15 -13.31
C TYR A 16 2.52 -1.10 -13.21
N GLN A 17 2.97 -0.80 -11.98
CA GLN A 17 4.08 0.12 -11.76
C GLN A 17 5.41 -0.61 -11.81
N THR A 18 6.39 0.01 -12.48
CA THR A 18 7.76 -0.52 -12.52
C THR A 18 8.49 -0.35 -11.18
N THR A 19 8.09 0.63 -10.37
CA THR A 19 8.65 0.91 -9.05
C THR A 19 7.54 1.23 -8.06
N PHE A 20 7.75 0.91 -6.77
CA PHE A 20 6.79 1.24 -5.73
C PHE A 20 6.75 2.77 -5.48
N PRO A 21 5.57 3.43 -5.59
CA PRO A 21 5.47 4.89 -5.53
C PRO A 21 5.42 5.43 -4.09
N ALA A 22 6.38 5.07 -3.24
CA ALA A 22 6.44 5.43 -1.81
C ALA A 22 6.21 6.94 -1.54
N ASN A 23 6.94 7.81 -2.24
CA ASN A 23 6.82 9.26 -2.08
C ASN A 23 5.46 9.79 -2.53
N GLY A 24 4.89 9.18 -3.59
CA GLY A 24 3.56 9.50 -4.10
C GLY A 24 2.49 9.17 -3.06
N LEU A 25 2.56 7.98 -2.46
CA LEU A 25 1.62 7.56 -1.42
C LEU A 25 1.72 8.44 -0.16
N ARG A 26 2.94 8.82 0.26
CA ARG A 26 3.13 9.77 1.38
C ARG A 26 2.51 11.14 1.12
N ALA A 27 2.71 11.69 -0.08
CA ALA A 27 2.09 12.97 -0.44
C ALA A 27 0.56 12.85 -0.57
N PHE A 28 0.08 11.67 -0.98
CA PHE A 28 -1.33 11.39 -1.15
C PHE A 28 -2.06 11.26 0.20
N SER A 29 -1.49 10.53 1.16
CA SER A 29 -2.08 10.32 2.49
C SER A 29 -2.26 11.61 3.28
N GLN A 30 -1.42 12.63 3.04
CA GLN A 30 -1.59 13.96 3.64
C GLN A 30 -2.92 14.65 3.26
N LYS A 31 -3.53 14.24 2.14
CA LYS A 31 -4.80 14.82 1.64
C LYS A 31 -5.97 13.86 1.74
N ILE A 32 -5.70 12.55 1.76
CA ILE A 32 -6.70 11.48 1.68
C ILE A 32 -6.49 10.52 2.84
N THR A 33 -7.36 10.64 3.84
CA THR A 33 -7.36 9.79 5.03
C THR A 33 -8.49 8.74 5.02
N THR A 34 -9.36 8.79 4.01
CA THR A 34 -10.57 7.96 3.89
C THR A 34 -10.35 6.66 3.11
N LEU A 35 -9.11 6.38 2.70
CA LEU A 35 -8.79 5.21 1.91
C LEU A 35 -8.92 3.92 2.73
N THR A 36 -9.79 3.02 2.28
CA THR A 36 -10.02 1.69 2.89
C THR A 36 -9.55 0.55 1.99
N SER A 37 -9.28 0.81 0.71
CA SER A 37 -8.85 -0.19 -0.27
C SER A 37 -7.68 0.33 -1.12
N LEU A 38 -6.61 -0.46 -1.21
CA LEU A 38 -5.43 -0.17 -2.03
C LEU A 38 -5.06 -1.40 -2.86
N THR A 39 -4.99 -1.24 -4.17
CA THR A 39 -4.52 -2.28 -5.09
C THR A 39 -3.18 -1.89 -5.69
N CYS A 40 -2.17 -2.70 -5.41
CA CYS A 40 -0.80 -2.59 -5.86
C CYS A 40 -0.43 -3.85 -6.68
N SER A 41 -1.27 -4.21 -7.64
CA SER A 41 -1.05 -5.43 -8.43
C SER A 41 0.01 -5.22 -9.52
N ASN A 42 0.74 -6.28 -9.87
CA ASN A 42 1.74 -6.24 -10.95
C ASN A 42 2.81 -5.15 -10.77
N ILE A 43 3.19 -4.87 -9.52
CA ILE A 43 4.37 -4.08 -9.20
C ILE A 43 5.60 -4.98 -9.31
N TYR A 44 6.68 -4.46 -9.90
CA TYR A 44 7.92 -5.21 -10.02
C TYR A 44 8.43 -5.59 -8.62
N SER A 45 8.50 -6.88 -8.31
CA SER A 45 8.63 -7.36 -6.92
C SER A 45 9.97 -7.02 -6.26
N ARG A 46 11.00 -6.69 -7.06
CA ARG A 46 12.31 -6.23 -6.56
C ARG A 46 12.22 -4.88 -5.86
N ASP A 47 11.15 -4.14 -6.12
CA ASP A 47 10.92 -2.78 -5.66
C ASP A 47 9.88 -2.72 -4.54
N LEU A 48 9.36 -3.88 -4.09
CA LEU A 48 8.43 -3.98 -2.96
C LEU A 48 9.15 -4.60 -1.76
N ASN A 49 9.59 -3.76 -0.84
CA ASN A 49 10.29 -4.19 0.37
C ASN A 49 9.36 -4.19 1.60
N PRO A 50 9.69 -4.91 2.69
CA PRO A 50 8.91 -4.86 3.92
C PRO A 50 8.69 -3.44 4.45
N SER A 51 9.66 -2.54 4.28
CA SER A 51 9.54 -1.12 4.65
C SER A 51 8.43 -0.38 3.90
N ASP A 52 8.13 -0.77 2.66
CA ASP A 52 7.04 -0.19 1.87
C ASP A 52 5.68 -0.61 2.42
N LEU A 53 5.59 -1.83 2.95
CA LEU A 53 4.39 -2.34 3.62
C LEU A 53 4.10 -1.58 4.92
N PHE A 54 5.14 -1.27 5.70
CA PHE A 54 5.02 -0.38 6.86
C PHE A 54 4.56 1.02 6.45
N LEU A 55 5.12 1.58 5.37
CA LEU A 55 4.72 2.88 4.85
C LEU A 55 3.24 2.91 4.46
N ILE A 56 2.72 1.84 3.83
CA ILE A 56 1.30 1.72 3.50
C ILE A 56 0.44 1.81 4.77
N ALA A 57 0.81 1.04 5.81
CA ALA A 57 0.09 1.04 7.08
C ALA A 57 0.11 2.42 7.77
N GLU A 58 1.26 3.10 7.76
CA GLU A 58 1.37 4.47 8.30
C GLU A 58 0.57 5.50 7.49
N CYS A 59 0.56 5.38 6.17
CA CYS A 59 -0.12 6.32 5.28
C CYS A 59 -1.64 6.16 5.31
N PHE A 60 -2.14 4.93 5.47
CA PHE A 60 -3.56 4.62 5.35
C PHE A 60 -4.04 3.84 6.58
N PRO A 61 -4.24 4.51 7.73
CA PRO A 61 -4.61 3.84 8.97
C PRO A 61 -6.00 3.17 8.92
N LEU A 62 -6.88 3.59 8.00
CA LEU A 62 -8.20 3.01 7.79
C LEU A 62 -8.21 1.88 6.74
N LEU A 63 -7.06 1.43 6.26
CA LEU A 63 -6.98 0.44 5.20
C LEU A 63 -7.53 -0.93 5.66
N GLU A 64 -8.55 -1.40 4.98
CA GLU A 64 -9.21 -2.69 5.21
C GLU A 64 -8.75 -3.74 4.21
N GLN A 65 -8.48 -3.32 2.97
CA GLN A 65 -8.13 -4.21 1.86
C GLN A 65 -6.83 -3.76 1.20
N LEU A 66 -5.88 -4.68 1.08
CA LEU A 66 -4.64 -4.50 0.35
C LEU A 66 -4.43 -5.67 -0.60
N ASP A 67 -4.31 -5.37 -1.89
CA ASP A 67 -4.02 -6.37 -2.92
C ASP A 67 -2.63 -6.14 -3.50
N LEU A 68 -1.73 -7.12 -3.34
CA LEU A 68 -0.35 -7.13 -3.86
C LEU A 68 -0.14 -8.19 -4.96
N SER A 69 -1.23 -8.68 -5.56
CA SER A 69 -1.21 -9.80 -6.49
C SER A 69 -0.35 -9.55 -7.73
N TYR A 70 0.12 -10.63 -8.36
CA TYR A 70 0.90 -10.60 -9.61
C TYR A 70 2.20 -9.80 -9.56
N SER A 71 2.83 -9.60 -8.40
CA SER A 71 4.16 -8.97 -8.35
C SER A 71 5.20 -9.84 -9.08
N SER A 72 5.42 -9.53 -10.36
CA SER A 72 6.26 -10.33 -11.24
C SER A 72 7.70 -10.29 -10.74
N GLY A 73 8.25 -11.46 -10.37
CA GLY A 73 9.66 -11.59 -10.01
C GLY A 73 9.95 -11.96 -8.56
N CYS A 74 8.93 -12.29 -7.75
CA CYS A 74 9.12 -12.64 -6.34
C CYS A 74 9.85 -14.00 -6.22
N LYS A 75 11.17 -14.00 -6.42
CA LYS A 75 12.03 -15.19 -6.29
C LYS A 75 12.29 -15.56 -4.83
N ASN A 76 11.89 -14.71 -3.88
CA ASN A 76 12.04 -14.94 -2.44
C ASN A 76 10.66 -15.00 -1.79
N TYR A 77 10.07 -16.19 -1.79
CA TYR A 77 8.81 -16.47 -1.09
C TYR A 77 8.89 -16.17 0.42
N GLY A 78 10.09 -16.26 1.03
CA GLY A 78 10.29 -15.97 2.46
C GLY A 78 10.02 -14.52 2.86
N SER A 79 10.54 -13.54 2.12
CA SER A 79 10.37 -12.11 2.50
C SER A 79 8.94 -11.61 2.28
N TYR A 80 8.16 -12.29 1.43
CA TYR A 80 6.74 -11.97 1.24
C TYR A 80 5.92 -12.41 2.46
N VAL A 81 6.21 -13.58 3.02
CA VAL A 81 5.55 -14.06 4.26
C VAL A 81 5.87 -13.13 5.42
N ASP A 82 7.14 -12.77 5.61
CA ASP A 82 7.57 -11.82 6.65
C ASP A 82 6.90 -10.45 6.48
N GLY A 83 6.78 -9.99 5.21
CA GLY A 83 6.11 -8.75 4.87
C GLY A 83 4.61 -8.76 5.17
N VAL A 84 3.91 -9.85 4.83
CA VAL A 84 2.49 -10.04 5.12
C VAL A 84 2.25 -10.13 6.63
N GLU A 85 3.11 -10.83 7.36
CA GLU A 85 3.04 -10.92 8.82
C GLU A 85 3.26 -9.54 9.47
N ALA A 86 4.26 -8.78 9.03
CA ALA A 86 4.50 -7.41 9.48
C ALA A 86 3.31 -6.49 9.21
N LEU A 87 2.68 -6.59 8.03
CA LEU A 87 1.48 -5.83 7.65
C LEU A 87 0.30 -6.20 8.54
N SER A 88 0.10 -7.49 8.76
CA SER A 88 -0.98 -8.01 9.61
C SER A 88 -0.82 -7.51 11.05
N ILE A 89 0.40 -7.51 11.60
CA ILE A 89 0.72 -6.94 12.92
C ILE A 89 0.48 -5.43 12.95
N ALA A 90 0.93 -4.69 11.94
CA ALA A 90 0.75 -3.23 11.87
C ALA A 90 -0.74 -2.84 11.80
N LEU A 91 -1.52 -3.53 10.95
CA LEU A 91 -2.95 -3.29 10.79
C LEU A 91 -3.76 -3.67 12.04
N ILE A 92 -3.35 -4.68 12.81
CA ILE A 92 -3.96 -5.00 14.10
C ILE A 92 -3.69 -3.88 15.13
N LYS A 93 -2.47 -3.33 15.14
CA LYS A 93 -2.10 -2.24 16.07
C LYS A 93 -2.85 -0.93 15.79
N LEU A 94 -3.21 -0.67 14.53
CA LEU A 94 -3.92 0.54 14.11
C LEU A 94 -5.43 0.50 14.42
N ARG A 95 -6.00 -0.66 14.73
CA ARG A 95 -7.42 -0.87 15.06
C ARG A 95 -7.74 -0.84 16.56
N LYS A 96 -6.85 -0.32 17.41
CA LYS A 96 -7.04 -0.20 18.87
C LYS A 96 -7.15 1.24 19.33
#